data_AF-A0A383A8B6-F1
#
_entry.id   AF-A0A383A8B6-F1
#
_cell.length_a   1.000
_cell.length_b   1.000
_cell.length_c   1.000
_cell.angle_alpha   90.00
_cell.angle_beta   90.00
_cell.angle_gamma   90.00
#
_symmetry.space_group_name_H-M   'P 1'
#
loop_
_entity.id
_entity.type
_entity.pdbx_description
1 polymer ?
#
loop_
_entity_poly.entity_id
_entity_poly.type
_entity_poly.pdbx_seq_one_letter_code
_entity_poly.pdbx_strand_id
1 'polypeptide(L)'
;MIESIKSGEMKADREVGKLTALLKQKFPNAVLDFHSHRSDETVVIERDSLDTVCRFLRDDSRCAFEIMLDITAVDGLEMNMKPRFEMVYHFKSLTHASRIRIKVPLEEDDCRIASISHL
;
A
#
# COMPACT_ATOMS: atom_id res chain seq x y z
N MET A 1 14.18 8.71 35.79
CA MET A 1 14.82 9.29 34.59
C MET A 1 14.65 8.25 33.49
N ILE A 2 13.55 8.33 32.75
CA ILE A 2 13.21 7.38 31.68
C ILE A 2 13.37 8.18 30.40
N GLU A 3 14.39 7.85 29.60
CA GLU A 3 14.73 8.57 28.38
C GLU A 3 13.60 8.42 27.35
N SER A 4 13.07 9.56 26.93
CA SER A 4 12.14 9.68 25.81
C SER A 4 12.84 9.22 24.53
N ILE A 5 12.39 8.11 23.97
CA ILE A 5 12.73 7.72 22.61
C ILE A 5 12.09 8.77 21.69
N LYS A 6 12.90 9.70 21.20
CA LYS A 6 12.51 10.62 20.14
C LYS A 6 12.15 9.79 18.91
N SER A 7 10.91 9.93 18.43
CA SER A 7 10.51 9.52 17.09
C SER A 7 11.31 10.32 16.06
N GLY A 8 12.52 9.86 15.78
CA GLY A 8 13.30 10.37 14.68
C GLY A 8 12.54 10.09 13.39
N GLU A 9 12.18 11.15 12.66
CA GLU A 9 11.87 11.03 11.24
C GLU A 9 13.09 10.42 10.55
N MET A 10 13.06 9.10 10.40
CA MET A 10 14.05 8.39 9.61
C MET A 10 13.64 8.60 8.14
N LYS A 11 14.03 9.75 7.57
CA LYS A 11 14.13 9.90 6.11
C LYS A 11 15.31 9.05 5.63
N ALA A 12 15.12 7.74 5.69
CA ALA A 12 15.90 6.82 4.88
C ALA A 12 15.68 7.23 3.42
N ASP A 13 16.76 7.30 2.65
CA ASP A 13 16.70 7.48 1.21
C ASP A 13 15.78 6.38 0.66
N ARG A 14 14.53 6.75 0.32
CA ARG A 14 13.51 5.76 -0.03
C ARG A 14 13.78 5.33 -1.45
N GLU A 15 14.52 4.23 -1.61
CA GLU A 15 14.73 3.65 -2.92
C GLU A 15 13.36 3.33 -3.55
N VAL A 16 13.05 4.04 -4.64
CA VAL A 16 11.81 3.86 -5.38
C VAL A 16 11.94 2.56 -6.16
N GLY A 17 11.24 1.53 -5.72
CA GLY A 17 11.18 0.27 -6.44
C GLY A 17 10.46 0.40 -7.78
N LYS A 18 10.64 -0.62 -8.63
CA LYS A 18 10.16 -0.60 -10.03
C LYS A 18 8.63 -0.53 -10.10
N LEU A 19 7.93 -1.21 -9.18
CA LEU A 19 6.46 -1.21 -9.17
C LEU A 19 5.92 0.13 -8.69
N THR A 20 6.53 0.72 -7.67
CA THR A 20 6.17 2.06 -7.18
C THR A 20 6.36 3.10 -8.27
N ALA A 21 7.49 3.08 -8.99
CA ALA A 21 7.73 3.98 -10.11
C ALA A 21 6.66 3.84 -11.20
N LEU A 22 6.28 2.59 -11.52
CA LEU A 22 5.25 2.30 -12.51
C LEU A 22 3.86 2.79 -12.07
N LEU A 23 3.48 2.55 -10.81
CA LEU A 23 2.21 3.02 -10.26
C LEU A 23 2.14 4.55 -10.22
N LYS A 24 3.23 5.24 -9.86
CA LYS A 24 3.31 6.71 -9.94
C LYS A 24 3.17 7.24 -11.35
N GLN A 25 3.72 6.55 -12.35
CA GLN A 25 3.57 6.92 -13.75
C GLN A 25 2.11 6.74 -14.23
N LYS A 26 1.44 5.66 -13.82
CA LYS A 26 0.08 5.33 -14.27
C LYS A 26 -1.02 6.05 -13.51
N PHE A 27 -0.80 6.30 -12.23
CA PHE A 27 -1.76 6.88 -11.30
C PHE A 27 -1.09 7.99 -10.47
N PRO A 28 -0.67 9.10 -11.08
CA PRO A 28 0.13 10.14 -10.41
C PRO A 28 -0.57 10.76 -9.21
N ASN A 29 -1.91 10.78 -9.20
CA ASN A 29 -2.71 11.34 -8.11
C ASN A 29 -3.18 10.28 -7.11
N ALA A 30 -2.96 8.98 -7.38
CA ALA A 30 -3.43 7.92 -6.51
C ALA A 30 -2.38 7.53 -5.46
N VAL A 31 -1.09 7.67 -5.75
CA VAL A 31 -0.02 7.24 -4.83
C VAL A 31 0.25 8.34 -3.79
N LEU A 32 -0.11 8.07 -2.54
CA LEU A 32 0.03 9.00 -1.42
C LEU A 32 1.40 8.91 -0.76
N ASP A 33 1.85 7.69 -0.53
CA ASP A 33 3.15 7.41 0.06
C ASP A 33 3.66 6.04 -0.38
N PHE A 34 4.93 5.76 -0.13
CA PHE A 34 5.54 4.48 -0.44
C PHE A 34 6.77 4.24 0.44
N HIS A 35 7.09 2.98 0.66
CA HIS A 35 8.38 2.56 1.16
C HIS A 35 8.74 1.18 0.62
N SER A 36 10.04 0.89 0.65
CA SER A 36 10.57 -0.42 0.28
C SER A 36 11.34 -0.98 1.47
N HIS A 37 11.19 -2.29 1.71
CA HIS A 37 11.99 -2.99 2.71
C HIS A 37 12.33 -4.38 2.18
N ARG A 38 13.63 -4.69 2.09
CA ARG A 38 14.12 -6.00 1.60
C ARG A 38 13.49 -6.42 0.27
N SER A 39 13.39 -5.47 -0.67
CA SER A 39 12.79 -5.65 -2.00
C SER A 39 11.28 -5.88 -2.04
N ASP A 40 10.59 -5.83 -0.90
CA ASP A 40 9.13 -5.77 -0.85
C ASP A 40 8.69 -4.30 -0.92
N GLU A 41 7.88 -3.98 -1.93
CA GLU A 41 7.35 -2.63 -2.13
C GLU A 41 6.00 -2.48 -1.42
N THR A 42 5.86 -1.40 -0.64
CA THR A 42 4.60 -0.99 -0.05
C THR A 42 4.19 0.36 -0.61
N VAL A 43 2.98 0.43 -1.14
CA VAL A 43 2.42 1.65 -1.74
C VAL A 43 1.12 2.00 -1.04
N VAL A 44 1.06 3.21 -0.51
CA VAL A 44 -0.14 3.80 0.07
C VAL A 44 -0.88 4.52 -1.06
N ILE A 45 -2.15 4.18 -1.26
CA ILE A 45 -2.97 4.77 -2.32
C ILE A 45 -4.23 5.44 -1.77
N GLU A 46 -4.75 6.38 -2.55
CA GLU A 46 -6.07 6.96 -2.36
C GLU A 46 -7.18 5.91 -2.41
N ARG A 47 -8.16 6.04 -1.52
CA ARG A 47 -9.25 5.07 -1.33
C ARG A 47 -9.99 4.74 -2.62
N ASP A 48 -10.36 5.78 -3.36
CA ASP A 48 -11.21 5.64 -4.54
C ASP A 48 -10.43 5.06 -5.75
N SER A 49 -9.11 4.92 -5.63
CA SER A 49 -8.25 4.32 -6.64
C SER A 49 -8.07 2.81 -6.51
N LEU A 50 -8.57 2.19 -5.42
CA LEU A 50 -8.32 0.78 -5.11
C LEU A 50 -8.65 -0.16 -6.29
N ASP A 51 -9.86 -0.06 -6.85
CA ASP A 51 -10.30 -0.94 -7.94
C ASP A 51 -9.36 -0.85 -9.15
N THR A 52 -9.14 0.37 -9.64
CA THR A 52 -8.33 0.63 -10.83
C THR A 52 -6.89 0.20 -10.63
N VAL A 53 -6.30 0.45 -9.45
CA VAL A 53 -4.93 0.04 -9.12
C VAL A 53 -4.83 -1.47 -9.03
N CYS A 54 -5.72 -2.16 -8.31
CA CYS A 54 -5.69 -3.61 -8.19
C CYS A 54 -5.93 -4.31 -9.54
N ARG A 55 -6.84 -3.79 -10.37
CA ARG A 55 -7.07 -4.29 -11.73
C ARG A 55 -5.82 -4.14 -12.59
N PHE A 56 -5.15 -2.99 -12.52
CA PHE A 56 -3.88 -2.78 -13.23
C PHE A 56 -2.77 -3.72 -12.77
N LEU A 57 -2.62 -3.90 -11.45
CA LEU A 57 -1.63 -4.82 -10.88
C LEU A 57 -1.85 -6.27 -11.35
N ARG A 58 -3.11 -6.69 -11.47
CA ARG A 58 -3.50 -8.01 -11.98
C ARG A 58 -3.26 -8.15 -13.49
N ASP A 59 -3.74 -7.18 -14.28
CA ASP A 59 -3.88 -7.31 -15.74
C ASP A 59 -2.65 -6.86 -16.55
N ASP A 60 -1.85 -5.90 -16.04
CA ASP A 60 -0.69 -5.41 -16.77
C ASP A 60 0.45 -6.44 -16.72
N SER A 61 0.96 -6.83 -17.89
CA SER A 61 1.99 -7.86 -18.01
C SER A 61 3.31 -7.52 -17.33
N ARG A 62 3.58 -6.24 -17.02
CA ARG A 62 4.75 -5.80 -16.24
C ARG A 62 4.57 -6.03 -14.73
N CYS A 63 3.35 -6.28 -14.28
CA CYS A 63 2.98 -6.49 -12.89
C CYS A 63 2.55 -7.93 -12.63
N ALA A 64 1.55 -8.41 -13.38
CA ALA A 64 0.99 -9.77 -13.33
C ALA A 64 0.87 -10.31 -11.89
N PHE A 65 0.10 -9.63 -11.03
CA PHE A 65 -0.17 -10.08 -9.67
C PHE A 65 -1.35 -11.05 -9.65
N GLU A 66 -1.07 -12.35 -9.82
CA GLU A 66 -2.11 -13.37 -10.02
C GLU A 66 -2.74 -13.86 -8.71
N ILE A 67 -2.07 -13.63 -7.57
CA ILE A 67 -2.48 -14.19 -6.28
C ILE A 67 -2.67 -13.07 -5.26
N MET A 68 -3.88 -12.95 -4.70
CA MET A 68 -4.14 -12.22 -3.47
C MET A 68 -3.79 -13.13 -2.28
N LEU A 69 -2.73 -12.77 -1.55
CA LEU A 69 -2.24 -13.57 -0.42
C LEU A 69 -3.06 -13.34 0.84
N ASP A 70 -3.41 -12.09 1.10
CA ASP A 70 -4.03 -11.67 2.37
C ASP A 70 -4.73 -10.32 2.21
N ILE A 71 -5.78 -10.13 3.02
CA ILE A 71 -6.47 -8.86 3.21
C ILE A 71 -6.70 -8.66 4.70
N THR A 72 -6.23 -7.55 5.24
CA THR A 72 -6.32 -7.24 6.66
C THR A 72 -6.49 -5.74 6.88
N ALA A 73 -6.67 -5.34 8.13
CA ALA A 73 -6.80 -3.94 8.53
C ALA A 73 -5.95 -3.65 9.77
N VAL A 74 -5.44 -2.43 9.86
CA VAL A 74 -4.74 -1.90 11.04
C VAL A 74 -5.62 -0.83 11.69
N ASP A 75 -5.86 -0.97 12.99
CA ASP A 75 -6.41 0.12 13.82
C ASP A 75 -5.25 0.84 14.52
N GLY A 76 -5.04 2.11 14.14
CA GLY A 76 -3.95 2.95 14.62
C GLY A 76 -4.29 3.83 15.81
N LEU A 77 -5.34 3.54 16.58
CA LEU A 77 -5.81 4.35 17.71
C LEU A 77 -4.68 4.73 18.69
N GLU A 78 -3.97 3.73 19.22
CA GLU A 78 -2.88 3.93 20.20
C GLU A 78 -1.64 4.61 19.59
N MET A 79 -1.51 4.58 18.27
CA MET A 79 -0.42 5.22 17.53
C MET A 79 -0.76 6.66 17.11
N ASN A 80 -1.94 7.18 17.48
CA ASN A 80 -2.45 8.48 17.03
C ASN A 80 -2.40 8.63 15.49
N MET A 81 -2.63 7.55 14.75
CA MET A 81 -2.63 7.58 13.29
C MET A 81 -3.81 8.41 12.77
N LYS A 82 -3.55 9.20 11.73
CA LYS A 82 -4.55 9.96 10.96
C LYS A 82 -4.29 9.75 9.47
N PRO A 83 -5.19 9.11 8.72
CA PRO A 83 -6.46 8.46 9.16
C PRO A 83 -6.26 7.28 10.14
N ARG A 84 -7.30 6.93 10.93
CA ARG A 84 -7.20 5.94 12.02
C ARG A 84 -7.01 4.51 11.51
N PHE A 85 -7.75 4.15 10.48
CA PHE A 85 -7.74 2.79 9.94
C PHE A 85 -6.90 2.73 8.67
N GLU A 86 -6.30 1.57 8.41
CA GLU A 86 -5.61 1.30 7.16
C GLU A 86 -5.94 -0.11 6.67
N MET A 87 -6.56 -0.21 5.49
CA MET A 87 -6.74 -1.48 4.81
C MET A 87 -5.43 -1.89 4.16
N VAL A 88 -5.07 -3.17 4.27
CA VAL A 88 -3.82 -3.71 3.76
C VAL A 88 -4.10 -4.93 2.88
N TYR A 89 -3.63 -4.87 1.65
CA TYR A 89 -3.76 -5.93 0.65
C TYR A 89 -2.36 -6.45 0.30
N HIS A 90 -2.19 -7.76 0.31
CA HIS A 90 -0.93 -8.40 -0.08
C HIS A 90 -1.13 -9.18 -1.37
N PHE A 91 -0.32 -8.88 -2.39
CA PHE A 91 -0.36 -9.59 -3.67
C PHE A 91 0.98 -10.25 -3.98
N LYS A 92 0.91 -11.37 -4.72
CA LYS A 92 2.06 -12.12 -5.24
C LYS A 92 1.98 -12.23 -6.76
N SER A 93 3.08 -11.87 -7.41
CA SER A 93 3.31 -12.24 -8.81
C SER A 93 4.16 -13.51 -8.85
N LEU A 94 3.64 -14.57 -9.45
CA LEU A 94 4.43 -15.74 -9.81
C LEU A 94 5.27 -15.47 -11.05
N THR A 95 4.70 -14.75 -12.04
CA THR A 95 5.39 -14.39 -13.28
C THR A 95 6.67 -13.61 -13.03
N HIS A 96 6.65 -12.62 -12.13
CA HIS A 96 7.80 -11.76 -11.84
C HIS A 96 8.51 -12.11 -10.53
N ALA A 97 8.08 -13.18 -9.85
CA ALA A 97 8.57 -13.59 -8.54
C ALA A 97 8.55 -12.48 -7.47
N SER A 98 7.73 -11.44 -7.62
CA SER A 98 7.68 -10.26 -6.75
C SER A 98 6.49 -10.28 -5.78
N ARG A 99 6.49 -9.36 -4.81
CA ARG A 99 5.36 -9.08 -3.91
C ARG A 99 5.11 -7.58 -3.87
N ILE A 100 3.86 -7.19 -3.63
CA ILE A 100 3.51 -5.80 -3.35
C ILE A 100 2.46 -5.75 -2.23
N ARG A 101 2.60 -4.74 -1.38
CA ARG A 101 1.60 -4.39 -0.36
C ARG A 101 0.92 -3.09 -0.76
N ILE A 102 -0.40 -3.13 -0.89
CA ILE A 102 -1.21 -1.93 -1.09
C ILE A 102 -1.86 -1.55 0.23
N LYS A 103 -1.71 -0.29 0.62
CA LYS A 103 -2.29 0.28 1.83
C LYS A 103 -3.29 1.36 1.45
N VAL A 104 -4.44 1.37 2.11
CA VAL A 104 -5.48 2.37 1.89
C VAL A 104 -5.91 2.95 3.23
N PRO A 105 -5.55 4.21 3.55
CA PRO A 105 -6.00 4.88 4.75
C PRO A 105 -7.51 5.15 4.70
N LEU A 106 -8.20 4.96 5.83
CA LEU A 106 -9.63 5.20 5.99
C LEU A 106 -9.90 6.01 7.26
N GLU A 107 -10.79 6.98 7.14
CA GLU A 107 -11.27 7.77 8.28
C GLU A 107 -12.22 6.95 9.15
N GLU A 108 -12.25 7.26 10.45
CA GLU A 108 -13.13 6.58 11.40
C GLU A 108 -14.62 6.80 11.07
N ASP A 109 -14.99 8.02 10.69
CA ASP A 109 -16.36 8.41 10.40
C ASP A 109 -16.89 7.85 9.06
N ASP A 110 -15.98 7.44 8.16
CA ASP A 110 -16.33 6.81 6.89
C ASP A 110 -15.38 5.66 6.54
N CYS A 111 -15.44 4.62 7.37
CA CYS A 111 -14.66 3.40 7.22
C CYS A 111 -15.32 2.42 6.22
N ARG A 112 -15.49 2.88 4.98
CA ARG A 112 -16.02 2.07 3.87
C ARG A 112 -15.04 2.08 2.71
N ILE A 113 -14.99 0.96 1.99
CA ILE A 113 -14.15 0.81 0.80
C ILE A 113 -14.80 -0.16 -0.18
N ALA A 114 -14.53 0.02 -1.47
CA ALA A 114 -15.01 -0.88 -2.51
C ALA A 114 -14.43 -2.30 -2.33
N SER A 115 -15.24 -3.31 -2.63
CA SER A 115 -14.76 -4.70 -2.72
C SER A 115 -14.08 -4.95 -4.05
N ILE A 116 -13.01 -5.74 -4.03
CA ILE A 116 -12.26 -6.19 -5.21
C ILE A 116 -12.46 -7.69 -5.50
N SER A 117 -13.49 -8.33 -4.93
CA SER A 117 -13.77 -9.77 -5.13
C SER A 117 -14.17 -10.16 -6.56
N HIS A 118 -14.45 -9.19 -7.41
CA HIS A 118 -14.76 -9.40 -8.83
C HIS A 118 -13.51 -9.33 -9.72
N LEU A 119 -12.34 -9.08 -9.12
CA LEU A 119 -11.04 -9.18 -9.75
C LEU A 119 -10.49 -10.61 -9.68
#